data_AF-A0A1R0XBX1-F1
#
_entry.id   AF-A0A1R0XBX1-F1
#
_cell.length_a   1.000
_cell.length_b   1.000
_cell.length_c   1.000
_cell.angle_alpha   90.00
_cell.angle_beta   90.00
_cell.angle_gamma   90.00
#
_symmetry.space_group_name_H-M   'P 1'
#
loop_
_entity.id
_entity.type
_entity.pdbx_description
1 polymer ?
#
loop_
_entity_poly.entity_id
_entity_poly.type
_entity_poly.pdbx_seq_one_letter_code
_entity_poly.pdbx_strand_id
1 'polypeptide(L)'
;MEYEYSDIRTKEEVEEASKEEMRELLIETFDNVSVLYEIYKRRSWLDKLFTDNILSMDKDALYVSNQVATICETQTYMINNRRRELLDYINPISMGEGSSKTFKHNYISVFKMKMIIGLTGEGSEYTVPQLKEIIYSGGKPTTTTNKSEEPTSSDQMFQMMQKMKRFEKFLDMIESDEFFKEIDRRVQVTTDKLLKESSSDDEVHEKIIKLFDKIAYGNESVPIKEELFKEFDSLLELYPKQSYSINMYKTAADEKITRFKQDERELHVQKVKGTIADLIEKYSVSNSDNERDTIKNQLSRLSDQNPDMSFDIRMWLSTLSKEKAKKGLLSRFFSN
;
A
#
# COMPACT_ATOMS: atom_id res chain seq x y z
N MET A 1 18.26 -8.48 -47.80
CA MET A 1 17.48 -7.35 -47.26
C MET A 1 16.57 -7.97 -46.22
N GLU A 2 17.07 -8.09 -44.99
CA GLU A 2 16.30 -8.61 -43.86
C GLU A 2 15.42 -7.47 -43.37
N TYR A 3 14.11 -7.71 -43.36
CA TYR A 3 13.17 -6.78 -42.74
C TYR A 3 13.29 -6.95 -41.22
N GLU A 4 13.80 -5.93 -40.54
CA GLU A 4 13.64 -5.76 -39.10
C GLU A 4 12.13 -5.72 -38.81
N TYR A 5 11.63 -6.75 -38.12
CA TYR A 5 10.32 -6.69 -37.48
C TYR A 5 10.43 -5.63 -36.38
N SER A 6 10.00 -4.41 -36.67
CA SER A 6 9.69 -3.44 -35.64
C SER A 6 8.59 -4.04 -34.75
N ASP A 7 8.87 -4.23 -33.46
CA ASP A 7 7.90 -4.54 -32.43
C ASP A 7 6.78 -3.49 -32.45
N ILE A 8 5.68 -3.79 -33.15
CA ILE A 8 4.47 -2.97 -33.10
C ILE A 8 3.77 -3.34 -31.79
N ARG A 9 4.16 -2.69 -30.69
CA ARG A 9 3.40 -2.75 -29.45
C ARG A 9 1.98 -2.27 -29.73
N THR A 10 1.00 -3.05 -29.29
CA THR A 10 -0.41 -2.65 -29.37
C THR A 10 -0.64 -1.42 -28.49
N LYS A 11 -1.63 -0.59 -28.83
CA LYS A 11 -1.96 0.61 -28.05
C LYS A 11 -2.23 0.29 -26.58
N GLU A 12 -2.82 -0.88 -26.32
CA GLU A 12 -3.13 -1.40 -24.99
C GLU A 12 -1.85 -1.76 -24.20
N GLU A 13 -0.84 -2.37 -24.84
CA GLU A 13 0.46 -2.65 -24.21
C GLU A 13 1.25 -1.38 -23.88
N VAL A 14 1.11 -0.31 -24.67
CA VAL A 14 1.76 0.98 -24.38
C VAL A 14 1.09 1.69 -23.21
N GLU A 15 -0.25 1.64 -23.14
CA GLU A 15 -1.01 2.21 -22.03
C GLU A 15 -0.75 1.47 -20.72
N GLU A 16 -0.69 0.14 -20.74
CA GLU A 16 -0.38 -0.68 -19.55
C GLU A 16 1.05 -0.44 -19.06
N ALA A 17 2.03 -0.35 -19.97
CA ALA A 17 3.41 -0.02 -19.61
C ALA A 17 3.52 1.36 -18.95
N SER A 18 2.81 2.37 -19.46
CA SER A 18 2.80 3.71 -18.86
C SER A 18 2.17 3.72 -17.46
N LYS A 19 1.13 2.92 -17.22
CA LYS A 19 0.51 2.79 -15.90
C LYS A 19 1.46 2.12 -14.91
N GLU A 20 2.20 1.10 -15.34
CA GLU A 20 3.17 0.42 -14.49
C GLU A 20 4.36 1.32 -14.16
N GLU A 21 4.87 2.10 -15.13
CA GLU A 21 5.90 3.12 -14.86
C GLU A 21 5.44 4.13 -13.80
N MET A 22 4.17 4.59 -13.86
CA MET A 22 3.61 5.48 -12.84
C MET A 22 3.47 4.79 -11.48
N ARG A 23 3.08 3.50 -11.46
CA ARG A 23 3.01 2.69 -10.24
C ARG A 23 4.38 2.60 -9.59
N GLU A 24 5.41 2.19 -10.32
CA GLU A 24 6.78 2.08 -9.84
C GLU A 24 7.30 3.41 -9.31
N LEU A 25 7.08 4.51 -10.05
CA LEU A 25 7.48 5.85 -9.65
C LEU A 25 6.83 6.27 -8.31
N LEU A 26 5.54 5.99 -8.14
CA LEU A 26 4.81 6.27 -6.90
C LEU A 26 5.30 5.38 -5.75
N ILE A 27 5.58 4.10 -6.00
CA ILE A 27 6.18 3.22 -5.00
C ILE A 27 7.54 3.77 -4.57
N GLU A 28 8.46 4.04 -5.50
CA GLU A 28 9.80 4.55 -5.20
C GLU A 28 9.75 5.88 -4.42
N THR A 29 8.80 6.76 -4.75
CA THR A 29 8.66 8.07 -4.11
C THR A 29 8.16 7.99 -2.67
N PHE A 30 7.32 7.00 -2.34
CA PHE A 30 6.57 6.96 -1.08
C PHE A 30 6.93 5.80 -0.15
N ASP A 31 7.47 4.70 -0.67
CA ASP A 31 7.86 3.51 0.09
C ASP A 31 8.97 3.85 1.10
N ASN A 32 8.75 3.50 2.37
CA ASN A 32 9.61 3.83 3.50
C ASN A 32 9.84 5.34 3.74
N VAL A 33 9.15 6.22 3.00
CA VAL A 33 9.27 7.68 3.12
C VAL A 33 8.01 8.30 3.73
N SER A 34 6.84 7.80 3.35
CA SER A 34 5.55 8.37 3.76
C SER A 34 4.86 7.51 4.82
N VAL A 35 4.62 8.10 5.99
CA VAL A 35 3.86 7.46 7.08
C VAL A 35 2.50 6.96 6.61
N LEU A 36 1.80 7.75 5.77
CA LEU A 36 0.49 7.33 5.27
C LEU A 36 0.63 6.14 4.32
N TYR A 37 1.65 6.12 3.48
CA TYR A 37 1.89 5.02 2.54
C TYR A 37 2.18 3.72 3.30
N GLU A 38 2.98 3.80 4.37
CA GLU A 38 3.25 2.66 5.25
C GLU A 38 1.99 2.11 5.95
N ILE A 39 1.03 2.99 6.31
CA ILE A 39 -0.27 2.53 6.82
C ILE A 39 -1.00 1.70 5.75
N TYR A 40 -1.04 2.18 4.50
CA TYR A 40 -1.65 1.43 3.40
C TYR A 40 -0.92 0.13 3.11
N LYS A 41 0.42 0.12 3.15
CA LYS A 41 1.24 -1.07 2.95
C LYS A 41 0.99 -2.12 4.03
N ARG A 42 1.03 -1.75 5.32
CA ARG A 42 0.80 -2.67 6.45
C ARG A 42 -0.63 -3.19 6.54
N ARG A 43 -1.59 -2.42 6.07
CA ARG A 43 -3.01 -2.82 5.98
C ARG A 43 -3.35 -3.50 4.67
N SER A 44 -2.37 -3.64 3.78
CA SER A 44 -2.53 -4.28 2.48
C SER A 44 -3.66 -3.65 1.65
N TRP A 45 -3.73 -2.32 1.72
CA TRP A 45 -4.71 -1.48 1.03
C TRP A 45 -4.09 -0.71 -0.14
N LEU A 46 -2.84 -1.01 -0.51
CA LEU A 46 -2.15 -0.32 -1.60
C LEU A 46 -2.93 -0.35 -2.91
N ASP A 47 -3.61 -1.46 -3.21
CA ASP A 47 -4.46 -1.58 -4.42
C ASP A 47 -5.59 -0.55 -4.45
N LYS A 48 -6.07 -0.07 -3.29
CA LYS A 48 -7.09 1.00 -3.21
C LYS A 48 -6.54 2.38 -3.60
N LEU A 49 -5.21 2.56 -3.56
CA LEU A 49 -4.54 3.81 -3.96
C LEU A 49 -4.27 3.85 -5.47
N PHE A 50 -3.87 2.72 -6.04
CA PHE A 50 -3.45 2.61 -7.45
C PHE A 50 -4.64 2.40 -8.39
N THR A 51 -5.59 3.34 -8.39
CA THR A 51 -6.71 3.32 -9.32
C THR A 51 -6.27 3.73 -10.73
N ASP A 52 -7.05 3.37 -11.76
CA ASP A 52 -6.74 3.71 -13.15
C ASP A 52 -6.48 5.21 -13.35
N ASN A 53 -7.26 6.07 -12.68
CA ASN A 53 -7.10 7.52 -12.77
C ASN A 53 -5.78 8.02 -12.14
N ILE A 54 -5.31 7.34 -11.08
CA ILE A 54 -4.03 7.64 -10.43
C ILE A 54 -2.86 7.16 -11.31
N LEU A 55 -2.97 5.96 -11.88
CA LEU A 55 -1.92 5.39 -12.73
C LEU A 55 -1.84 6.07 -14.10
N SER A 56 -2.92 6.68 -14.56
CA SER A 56 -2.97 7.42 -15.83
C SER A 56 -2.57 8.90 -15.69
N MET A 57 -2.05 9.32 -14.53
CA MET A 57 -1.57 10.69 -14.35
C MET A 57 -0.32 10.94 -15.21
N ASP A 58 -0.22 12.14 -15.78
CA ASP A 58 1.02 12.68 -16.30
C ASP A 58 1.90 13.21 -15.14
N LYS A 59 3.15 12.76 -15.10
CA LYS A 59 4.16 13.13 -14.09
C LYS A 59 4.57 14.61 -14.17
N ASP A 60 4.51 15.21 -15.37
CA ASP A 60 4.98 16.57 -15.63
C ASP A 60 3.82 17.60 -15.57
N ALA A 61 2.59 17.12 -15.49
CA ALA A 61 1.39 17.95 -15.45
C ALA A 61 1.10 18.55 -14.06
N LEU A 62 0.41 19.70 -14.08
CA LEU A 62 -0.09 20.38 -12.90
C LEU A 62 -1.62 20.44 -12.92
N TYR A 63 -2.25 19.80 -11.95
CA TYR A 63 -3.69 19.64 -11.82
C TYR A 63 -4.31 20.71 -10.92
N VAL A 64 -5.45 21.26 -11.32
CA VAL A 64 -6.26 22.13 -10.45
C VAL A 64 -7.29 21.32 -9.65
N SER A 65 -7.87 21.89 -8.61
CA SER A 65 -8.62 21.12 -7.59
C SER A 65 -9.79 20.28 -8.12
N ASN A 66 -10.44 20.67 -9.22
CA ASN A 66 -11.49 19.86 -9.84
C ASN A 66 -10.92 18.62 -10.55
N GLN A 67 -9.78 18.75 -11.24
CA GLN A 67 -9.07 17.63 -11.86
C GLN A 67 -8.56 16.66 -10.80
N VAL A 68 -8.01 17.18 -9.69
CA VAL A 68 -7.61 16.35 -8.54
C VAL A 68 -8.81 15.60 -7.98
N ALA A 69 -9.99 16.24 -7.91
CA ALA A 69 -11.21 15.58 -7.44
C ALA A 69 -11.61 14.43 -8.35
N THR A 70 -11.55 14.62 -9.67
CA THR A 70 -11.79 13.56 -10.66
C THR A 70 -10.79 12.42 -10.50
N ILE A 71 -9.48 12.72 -10.40
CA ILE A 71 -8.43 11.71 -10.25
C ILE A 71 -8.59 10.91 -8.94
N CYS A 72 -8.92 11.60 -7.84
CA CYS A 72 -9.13 10.97 -6.55
C CYS A 72 -10.52 10.33 -6.38
N GLU A 73 -11.39 10.36 -7.40
CA GLU A 73 -12.76 9.85 -7.38
C GLU A 73 -13.60 10.44 -6.24
N THR A 74 -13.51 11.76 -6.04
CA THR A 74 -14.23 12.46 -4.97
C THR A 74 -14.78 13.82 -5.40
N GLN A 75 -15.38 14.55 -4.47
CA GLN A 75 -15.95 15.87 -4.68
C GLN A 75 -14.90 16.97 -4.48
N THR A 76 -14.98 18.05 -5.27
CA THR A 76 -14.00 19.16 -5.23
C THR A 76 -13.92 19.83 -3.86
N TYR A 77 -15.02 19.91 -3.12
CA TYR A 77 -15.00 20.50 -1.77
C TYR A 77 -14.19 19.66 -0.78
N MET A 78 -14.12 18.33 -0.95
CA MET A 78 -13.29 17.45 -0.12
C MET A 78 -11.81 17.73 -0.36
N ILE A 79 -11.39 17.86 -1.62
CA ILE A 79 -10.02 18.26 -1.98
C ILE A 79 -9.65 19.58 -1.31
N ASN A 80 -10.53 20.59 -1.43
CA ASN A 80 -10.28 21.91 -0.87
C ASN A 80 -10.20 21.91 0.66
N ASN A 81 -11.07 21.17 1.33
CA ASN A 81 -11.06 21.04 2.79
C ASN A 81 -9.79 20.33 3.27
N ARG A 82 -9.45 19.18 2.68
CA ARG A 82 -8.24 18.41 3.05
C ARG A 82 -6.96 19.20 2.75
N ARG A 83 -6.89 19.90 1.61
CA ARG A 83 -5.80 20.84 1.29
C ARG A 83 -5.64 21.93 2.34
N ARG A 84 -6.72 22.56 2.77
CA ARG A 84 -6.67 23.62 3.79
C ARG A 84 -6.15 23.09 5.12
N GLU A 85 -6.55 21.87 5.47
CA GLU A 85 -6.20 21.27 6.75
C GLU A 85 -4.79 20.66 6.79
N LEU A 86 -4.28 20.16 5.68
CA LEU A 86 -2.99 19.45 5.57
C LEU A 86 -2.07 20.11 4.55
N LEU A 87 -2.10 21.45 4.47
CA LEU A 87 -1.42 22.23 3.44
C LEU A 87 0.08 21.92 3.37
N ASP A 88 0.76 21.88 4.51
CA ASP A 88 2.21 21.67 4.60
C ASP A 88 2.62 20.25 4.17
N TYR A 89 1.78 19.25 4.46
CA TYR A 89 2.03 17.87 4.05
C TYR A 89 1.77 17.66 2.55
N ILE A 90 0.64 18.16 2.04
CA ILE A 90 0.24 18.03 0.63
C ILE A 90 1.18 18.85 -0.27
N ASN A 91 1.63 20.01 0.22
CA ASN A 91 2.56 20.93 -0.43
C ASN A 91 2.22 21.27 -1.90
N PRO A 92 1.01 21.81 -2.19
CA PRO A 92 0.65 22.24 -3.54
C PRO A 92 1.39 23.51 -3.97
N ILE A 93 1.59 23.68 -5.27
CA ILE A 93 2.17 24.89 -5.87
C ILE A 93 1.13 26.01 -5.81
N SER A 94 1.45 27.08 -5.10
CA SER A 94 0.62 28.28 -5.05
C SER A 94 0.93 29.20 -6.24
N MET A 95 -0.08 29.57 -7.02
CA MET A 95 0.04 30.55 -8.11
C MET A 95 -0.89 31.74 -7.85
N GLY A 96 -0.39 32.95 -8.07
CA GLY A 96 -1.12 34.20 -7.84
C GLY A 96 -1.11 34.69 -6.38
N GLU A 97 -1.67 35.87 -6.16
CA GLU A 97 -1.68 36.56 -4.87
C GLU A 97 -3.11 36.95 -4.42
N GLY A 98 -3.30 37.07 -3.11
CA GLY A 98 -4.56 37.52 -2.50
C GLY A 98 -5.76 36.62 -2.83
N SER A 99 -6.85 37.23 -3.31
CA SER A 99 -8.11 36.55 -3.68
C SER A 99 -8.02 35.73 -4.97
N SER A 100 -6.96 35.90 -5.77
CA SER A 100 -6.73 35.15 -7.02
C SER A 100 -5.85 33.90 -6.83
N LYS A 101 -5.49 33.58 -5.58
CA LYS A 101 -4.60 32.47 -5.26
C LYS A 101 -5.21 31.14 -5.68
N THR A 102 -4.58 30.50 -6.66
CA THR A 102 -4.92 29.16 -7.14
C THR A 102 -3.86 28.17 -6.68
N PHE A 103 -4.30 26.95 -6.37
CA PHE A 103 -3.42 25.87 -5.96
C PHE A 103 -3.37 24.83 -7.07
N LYS A 104 -2.16 24.51 -7.52
CA LYS A 104 -1.90 23.46 -8.50
C LYS A 104 -1.16 22.30 -7.84
N HIS A 105 -1.48 21.10 -8.29
CA HIS A 105 -1.04 19.85 -7.69
C HIS A 105 -0.25 19.05 -8.73
N ASN A 106 0.96 18.62 -8.41
CA ASN A 106 1.69 17.61 -9.19
C ASN A 106 1.27 16.18 -8.75
N TYR A 107 1.73 15.15 -9.47
CA TYR A 107 1.38 13.75 -9.18
C TYR A 107 1.64 13.34 -7.72
N ILE A 108 2.73 13.80 -7.09
CA ILE A 108 3.05 13.55 -5.68
C ILE A 108 1.96 14.11 -4.77
N SER A 109 1.61 15.39 -4.96
CA SER A 109 0.59 16.05 -4.13
C SER A 109 -0.81 15.47 -4.36
N VAL A 110 -1.12 14.99 -5.57
CA VAL A 110 -2.36 14.27 -5.88
C VAL A 110 -2.38 12.91 -5.17
N PHE A 111 -1.27 12.17 -5.19
CA PHE A 111 -1.18 10.88 -4.53
C PHE A 111 -1.27 11.00 -3.00
N LYS A 112 -0.65 12.04 -2.41
CA LYS A 112 -0.87 12.40 -1.00
C LYS A 112 -2.33 12.70 -0.69
N MET A 113 -3.01 13.40 -1.59
CA MET A 113 -4.44 13.69 -1.46
C MET A 113 -5.27 12.40 -1.51
N LYS A 114 -4.95 11.46 -2.42
CA LYS A 114 -5.60 10.13 -2.50
C LYS A 114 -5.45 9.36 -1.19
N MET A 115 -4.24 9.32 -0.61
CA MET A 115 -4.00 8.67 0.69
C MET A 115 -4.81 9.30 1.82
N ILE A 116 -4.84 10.63 1.90
CA ILE A 116 -5.63 11.32 2.94
C ILE A 116 -7.12 11.01 2.79
N ILE A 117 -7.63 11.03 1.55
CA ILE A 117 -9.05 10.81 1.28
C ILE A 117 -9.44 9.38 1.61
N GLY A 118 -8.64 8.39 1.19
CA GLY A 118 -8.96 7.00 1.49
C GLY A 118 -8.90 6.68 2.98
N LEU A 119 -8.07 7.39 3.77
CA LEU A 119 -8.02 7.23 5.23
C LEU A 119 -9.05 8.06 6.00
N THR A 120 -9.75 9.02 5.36
CA THR A 120 -10.70 9.95 6.02
C THR A 120 -12.07 10.07 5.33
N GLY A 121 -12.37 9.14 4.41
CA GLY A 121 -13.62 9.07 3.65
C GLY A 121 -14.80 8.51 4.43
N GLU A 122 -15.91 8.23 3.75
CA GLU A 122 -17.04 7.56 4.39
C GLU A 122 -16.66 6.13 4.81
N GLY A 123 -16.94 5.76 6.06
CA GLY A 123 -16.55 4.47 6.64
C GLY A 123 -15.06 4.38 7.04
N SER A 124 -14.33 5.50 7.06
CA SER A 124 -12.90 5.49 7.32
C SER A 124 -12.53 5.39 8.80
N GLU A 125 -11.37 4.79 9.07
CA GLU A 125 -10.86 4.60 10.42
C GLU A 125 -10.23 5.85 11.06
N TYR A 126 -9.84 6.84 10.26
CA TYR A 126 -9.16 8.02 10.77
C TYR A 126 -9.95 9.30 10.52
N THR A 127 -9.96 10.15 11.53
CA THR A 127 -10.38 11.54 11.41
C THR A 127 -9.21 12.40 10.92
N VAL A 128 -9.50 13.55 10.30
CA VAL A 128 -8.44 14.48 9.86
C VAL A 128 -7.53 14.94 11.01
N PRO A 129 -8.03 15.22 12.24
CA PRO A 129 -7.18 15.50 13.39
C PRO A 129 -6.23 14.34 13.73
N GLN A 130 -6.68 13.08 13.68
CA GLN A 130 -5.82 11.92 13.91
C GLN A 130 -4.75 11.79 12.82
N LEU A 131 -5.09 12.04 11.55
CA LEU A 131 -4.07 12.07 10.49
C LEU A 131 -3.06 13.19 10.70
N LYS A 132 -3.48 14.38 11.13
CA LYS A 132 -2.55 15.45 11.51
C LYS A 132 -1.61 14.98 12.62
N GLU A 133 -2.14 14.30 13.62
CA GLU A 133 -1.33 13.75 14.70
C GLU A 133 -0.35 12.69 14.19
N ILE A 134 -0.76 11.79 13.30
CA ILE A 134 0.13 10.78 12.71
C ILE A 134 1.23 11.42 11.86
N ILE A 135 0.88 12.43 11.06
CA ILE A 135 1.80 13.12 10.16
C ILE A 135 2.78 14.03 10.93
N TYR A 136 2.31 14.68 12.00
CA TYR A 136 3.06 15.75 12.68
C TYR A 136 3.49 15.41 14.12
N SER A 137 2.81 14.52 14.84
CA SER A 137 3.03 14.21 16.27
C SER A 137 4.03 13.10 16.56
N GLY A 138 4.94 12.81 15.63
CA GLY A 138 6.31 12.43 15.99
C GLY A 138 7.06 13.53 16.80
N GLY A 139 6.46 14.71 16.98
CA GLY A 139 6.85 15.71 17.97
C GLY A 139 5.68 16.66 18.28
N LYS A 140 5.55 17.09 19.54
CA LYS A 140 4.51 18.02 20.00
C LYS A 140 4.36 19.24 19.07
N PRO A 141 3.14 19.77 18.89
CA PRO A 141 2.95 21.01 18.15
C PRO A 141 3.53 22.18 18.97
N THR A 142 4.66 22.73 18.54
CA THR A 142 5.00 24.11 18.87
C THR A 142 4.05 25.00 18.09
N THR A 143 2.98 25.42 18.75
CA THR A 143 2.33 26.68 18.45
C THR A 143 3.36 27.79 18.63
N THR A 144 3.92 28.27 17.52
CA THR A 144 4.53 29.60 17.49
C THR A 144 4.01 30.34 16.27
N THR A 145 2.92 31.06 16.50
CA THR A 145 2.52 32.19 15.67
C THR A 145 3.59 33.27 15.82
N ASN A 146 4.33 33.56 14.75
CA ASN A 146 4.49 34.91 14.19
C ASN A 146 5.79 35.12 13.40
N LYS A 147 5.59 35.82 12.26
CA LYS A 147 6.50 36.70 11.50
C LYS A 147 7.56 36.07 10.59
N SER A 148 7.27 36.27 9.31
CA SER A 148 8.17 36.50 8.18
C SER A 148 9.59 36.94 8.53
N GLU A 149 10.55 36.02 8.45
CA GLU A 149 11.96 36.30 8.15
C GLU A 149 12.46 35.20 7.20
N GLU A 150 13.25 35.61 6.20
CA GLU A 150 13.78 34.73 5.16
C GLU A 150 14.68 33.63 5.76
N PRO A 151 14.57 32.36 5.32
CA PRO A 151 15.36 31.28 5.90
C PRO A 151 16.82 31.39 5.44
N THR A 152 17.74 31.63 6.39
CA THR A 152 19.18 31.53 6.16
C THR A 152 19.61 30.06 6.04
N SER A 153 20.68 29.76 5.29
CA SER A 153 21.07 28.36 4.95
C SER A 153 21.42 27.49 6.17
N SER A 154 21.71 28.11 7.33
CA SER A 154 21.92 27.43 8.61
C SER A 154 20.63 26.81 9.16
N ASP A 155 19.47 27.44 8.96
CA ASP A 155 18.18 26.91 9.41
C ASP A 155 17.70 25.74 8.55
N GLN A 156 18.04 25.72 7.26
CA GLN A 156 17.75 24.59 6.38
C GLN A 156 18.52 23.33 6.82
N MET A 157 19.77 23.48 7.22
CA MET A 157 20.61 22.37 7.69
C MET A 157 20.13 21.83 9.05
N PHE A 158 19.70 22.71 9.95
CA PHE A 158 19.13 22.31 11.24
C PHE A 158 17.75 21.64 11.09
N GLN A 159 16.91 22.13 10.17
CA GLN A 159 15.64 21.49 9.81
C GLN A 159 15.86 20.12 9.15
N MET A 160 16.89 19.98 8.31
CA MET A 160 17.25 18.71 7.65
C MET A 160 17.77 17.69 8.67
N MET A 161 18.61 18.11 9.62
CA MET A 161 19.05 17.25 10.73
C MET A 161 17.90 16.82 11.64
N GLN A 162 16.96 17.73 11.94
CA GLN A 162 15.76 17.34 12.70
C GLN A 162 14.89 16.36 11.91
N LYS A 163 14.75 16.52 10.59
CA LYS A 163 14.02 15.58 9.74
C LYS A 163 14.69 14.19 9.71
N MET A 164 16.02 14.11 9.59
CA MET A 164 16.75 12.84 9.65
C MET A 164 16.62 12.15 11.01
N LYS A 165 16.73 12.89 12.12
CA LYS A 165 16.60 12.33 13.47
C LYS A 165 15.17 11.86 13.80
N ARG A 166 14.16 12.49 13.18
CA ARG A 166 12.75 12.04 13.22
C ARG A 166 12.53 10.80 12.36
N PHE A 167 13.23 10.71 11.23
CA PHE A 167 13.19 9.57 10.33
C PHE A 167 13.83 8.32 10.94
N GLU A 168 14.98 8.45 11.62
CA GLU A 168 15.58 7.33 12.39
C GLU A 168 14.66 6.85 13.51
N LYS A 169 14.07 7.76 14.28
CA LYS A 169 13.04 7.39 15.27
C LYS A 169 11.80 6.74 14.66
N PHE A 170 11.46 7.09 13.42
CA PHE A 170 10.33 6.52 12.71
C PHE A 170 10.64 5.09 12.23
N LEU A 171 11.85 4.84 11.71
CA LEU A 171 12.30 3.49 11.33
C LEU A 171 12.34 2.57 12.56
N ASP A 172 12.94 3.01 13.67
CA ASP A 172 12.98 2.25 14.94
C ASP A 172 11.58 1.93 15.48
N MET A 173 10.62 2.82 15.25
CA MET A 173 9.25 2.74 15.79
C MET A 173 8.28 1.99 14.87
N ILE A 174 8.61 1.88 13.57
CA ILE A 174 7.97 0.96 12.62
C ILE A 174 8.48 -0.46 12.86
N GLU A 175 9.79 -0.67 13.00
CA GLU A 175 10.36 -2.01 13.22
C GLU A 175 9.86 -2.69 14.50
N SER A 176 9.48 -1.91 15.53
CA SER A 176 9.08 -2.48 16.82
C SER A 176 7.64 -3.00 16.90
N ASP A 177 6.76 -2.73 15.93
CA ASP A 177 5.34 -3.14 15.92
C ASP A 177 4.50 -2.62 17.13
N GLU A 178 5.13 -1.96 18.10
CA GLU A 178 4.52 -1.43 19.32
C GLU A 178 3.66 -0.18 19.04
N PHE A 179 4.05 0.64 18.07
CA PHE A 179 3.30 1.83 17.69
C PHE A 179 1.91 1.50 17.15
N PHE A 180 1.82 0.48 16.29
CA PHE A 180 0.55 0.03 15.74
C PHE A 180 -0.30 -0.68 16.78
N LYS A 181 0.31 -1.47 17.68
CA LYS A 181 -0.41 -2.06 18.82
C LYS A 181 -0.96 -1.01 19.79
N GLU A 182 -0.19 0.05 20.06
CA GLU A 182 -0.66 1.15 20.92
C GLU A 182 -1.77 1.97 20.24
N ILE A 183 -1.71 2.17 18.92
CA ILE A 183 -2.80 2.80 18.17
C ILE A 183 -4.04 1.91 18.14
N ASP A 184 -3.93 0.62 17.80
CA ASP A 184 -5.03 -0.33 17.81
C ASP A 184 -5.68 -0.41 19.19
N ARG A 185 -4.86 -0.47 20.24
CA ARG A 185 -5.32 -0.44 21.64
C ARG A 185 -6.04 0.87 21.98
N ARG A 186 -5.56 2.03 21.54
CA ARG A 186 -6.22 3.32 21.78
C ARG A 186 -7.53 3.47 21.00
N VAL A 187 -7.57 2.99 19.76
CA VAL A 187 -8.80 2.92 18.96
C VAL A 187 -9.81 2.04 19.68
N GLN A 188 -9.42 0.85 20.12
CA GLN A 188 -10.29 -0.08 20.84
C GLN A 188 -10.82 0.54 22.15
N VAL A 189 -9.95 1.17 22.95
CA VAL A 189 -10.37 1.86 24.20
C VAL A 189 -11.32 3.03 23.94
N THR A 190 -11.13 3.78 22.86
CA THR A 190 -11.97 4.94 22.52
C THR A 190 -13.33 4.49 22.01
N THR A 191 -13.34 3.46 21.18
CA THR A 191 -14.54 2.80 20.66
C THR A 191 -15.35 2.15 21.79
N ASP A 192 -14.69 1.41 22.70
CA ASP A 192 -15.32 0.79 23.86
C ASP A 192 -15.95 1.83 24.80
N LYS A 193 -15.33 3.00 24.97
CA LYS A 193 -15.90 4.11 25.75
C LYS A 193 -17.14 4.71 25.11
N LEU A 194 -17.11 4.95 23.80
CA LEU A 194 -18.25 5.49 23.05
C LEU A 194 -19.45 4.52 23.03
N LEU A 195 -19.17 3.22 23.03
CA LEU A 195 -20.21 2.17 23.03
C LEU A 195 -20.79 1.89 24.43
N LYS A 196 -19.99 1.97 25.49
CA LYS A 196 -20.48 1.82 26.88
C LYS A 196 -21.42 2.94 27.32
N GLU A 197 -21.35 4.11 26.70
CA GLU A 197 -22.26 5.23 27.00
C GLU A 197 -23.63 5.10 26.30
N SER A 198 -23.82 4.13 25.39
CA SER A 198 -25.00 4.09 24.49
C SER A 198 -25.92 2.87 24.56
N SER A 199 -25.66 1.82 25.36
CA SER A 199 -26.60 0.68 25.43
C SER A 199 -26.61 -0.08 26.76
N SER A 200 -27.81 -0.39 27.26
CA SER A 200 -28.11 -1.15 28.47
C SER A 200 -28.15 -2.69 28.27
N ASP A 201 -27.49 -3.22 27.23
CA ASP A 201 -27.53 -4.65 26.88
C ASP A 201 -26.11 -5.23 26.80
N ASP A 202 -25.49 -5.40 27.97
CA ASP A 202 -24.12 -5.94 28.11
C ASP A 202 -23.96 -7.33 27.47
N GLU A 203 -25.03 -8.14 27.45
CA GLU A 203 -25.01 -9.50 26.90
C GLU A 203 -24.81 -9.54 25.37
N VAL A 204 -25.42 -8.59 24.65
CA VAL A 204 -25.29 -8.52 23.18
C VAL A 204 -23.89 -8.02 22.82
N HIS A 205 -23.39 -7.02 23.54
CA HIS A 205 -22.05 -6.51 23.34
C HIS A 205 -20.98 -7.59 23.59
N GLU A 206 -21.14 -8.39 24.64
CA GLU A 206 -20.24 -9.52 24.92
C GLU A 206 -20.27 -10.58 23.81
N LYS A 207 -21.44 -10.88 23.22
CA LYS A 207 -21.56 -11.79 22.07
C LYS A 207 -20.84 -11.26 20.83
N ILE A 208 -20.98 -9.97 20.53
CA ILE A 208 -20.31 -9.29 19.41
C ILE A 208 -18.79 -9.37 19.58
N ILE A 209 -18.28 -9.02 20.77
CA ILE A 209 -16.85 -9.05 21.07
C ILE A 209 -16.30 -10.47 20.98
N LYS A 210 -16.96 -11.46 21.59
CA LYS A 210 -16.51 -12.87 21.54
C LYS A 210 -16.41 -13.39 20.11
N LEU A 211 -17.39 -13.06 19.26
CA LEU A 211 -17.38 -13.47 17.86
C LEU A 211 -16.21 -12.81 17.11
N PHE A 212 -16.03 -11.50 17.30
CA PHE A 212 -14.92 -10.76 16.73
C PHE A 212 -13.56 -11.32 17.18
N ASP A 213 -13.38 -11.55 18.48
CA ASP A 213 -12.12 -12.05 19.04
C ASP A 213 -11.75 -13.43 18.49
N LYS A 214 -12.75 -14.29 18.28
CA LYS A 214 -12.54 -15.59 17.64
C LYS A 214 -12.04 -15.43 16.20
N ILE A 215 -12.60 -14.49 15.44
CA ILE A 215 -12.13 -14.20 14.08
C ILE A 215 -10.75 -13.54 14.10
N ALA A 216 -10.52 -12.54 14.95
CA ALA A 216 -9.31 -11.72 14.94
C ALA A 216 -8.10 -12.40 15.58
N TYR A 217 -8.30 -13.23 16.60
CA TYR A 217 -7.23 -13.80 17.43
C TYR A 217 -7.29 -15.33 17.55
N GLY A 218 -8.37 -15.98 17.07
CA GLY A 218 -8.44 -17.42 17.01
C GLY A 218 -7.42 -18.01 16.03
N ASN A 219 -7.00 -19.25 16.27
CA ASN A 219 -6.04 -19.96 15.42
C ASN A 219 -6.71 -20.78 14.30
N GLU A 220 -7.98 -20.50 13.98
CA GLU A 220 -8.67 -21.20 12.89
C GLU A 220 -8.16 -20.77 11.51
N SER A 221 -8.34 -21.63 10.51
CA SER A 221 -8.04 -21.33 9.10
C SER A 221 -8.99 -20.26 8.54
N VAL A 222 -8.55 -19.54 7.49
CA VAL A 222 -9.36 -18.52 6.79
C VAL A 222 -10.79 -18.99 6.46
N PRO A 223 -11.05 -20.19 5.89
CA PRO A 223 -12.42 -20.62 5.58
C PRO A 223 -13.34 -20.70 6.82
N ILE A 224 -12.80 -21.12 7.96
CA ILE A 224 -13.56 -21.18 9.22
C ILE A 224 -13.85 -19.77 9.72
N LYS A 225 -12.90 -18.83 9.57
CA LYS A 225 -13.13 -17.42 9.91
C LYS A 225 -14.21 -16.79 9.03
N GLU A 226 -14.29 -17.15 7.75
CA GLU A 226 -15.37 -16.71 6.84
C GLU A 226 -16.74 -17.30 7.21
N GLU A 227 -16.77 -18.52 7.75
CA GLU A 227 -18.01 -19.10 8.30
C GLU A 227 -18.46 -18.36 9.55
N LEU A 228 -17.55 -18.11 10.50
CA LEU A 228 -17.81 -17.31 11.70
C LEU A 228 -18.27 -15.89 11.35
N PHE A 229 -17.71 -15.29 10.30
CA PHE A 229 -18.10 -13.96 9.83
C PHE A 229 -19.60 -13.87 9.48
N LYS A 230 -20.18 -14.93 8.94
CA LYS A 230 -21.62 -14.97 8.61
C LYS A 230 -22.50 -14.96 9.87
N GLU A 231 -21.97 -15.32 11.03
CA GLU A 231 -22.73 -15.24 12.30
C GLU A 231 -23.08 -13.80 12.69
N PHE A 232 -22.36 -12.79 12.17
CA PHE A 232 -22.75 -11.39 12.33
C PHE A 232 -24.10 -11.06 11.68
N ASP A 233 -24.46 -11.72 10.58
CA ASP A 233 -25.77 -11.52 9.92
C ASP A 233 -26.91 -12.00 10.83
N SER A 234 -26.73 -13.16 11.47
CA SER A 234 -27.66 -13.66 12.47
C SER A 234 -27.80 -12.70 13.67
N LEU A 235 -26.70 -12.08 14.12
CA LEU A 235 -26.75 -11.09 15.19
C LEU A 235 -27.49 -9.81 14.76
N LEU A 236 -27.36 -9.38 13.51
CA LEU A 236 -28.09 -8.22 12.97
C LEU A 236 -29.61 -8.46 12.94
N GLU A 237 -30.03 -9.67 12.58
CA GLU A 237 -31.45 -10.06 12.58
C GLU A 237 -32.03 -10.13 14.00
N LEU A 238 -31.27 -10.72 14.94
CA LEU A 238 -31.71 -10.90 16.33
C LEU A 238 -31.68 -9.61 17.15
N TYR A 239 -30.76 -8.69 16.83
CA TYR A 239 -30.50 -7.47 17.62
C TYR A 239 -30.44 -6.22 16.74
N PRO A 240 -31.54 -5.85 16.05
CA PRO A 240 -31.54 -4.76 15.08
C PRO A 240 -31.29 -3.38 15.71
N LYS A 241 -31.59 -3.21 17.00
CA LYS A 241 -31.31 -1.97 17.75
C LYS A 241 -29.82 -1.74 17.98
N GLN A 242 -29.01 -2.80 17.94
CA GLN A 242 -27.56 -2.78 18.10
C GLN A 242 -26.84 -2.87 16.74
N SER A 243 -27.56 -2.69 15.64
CA SER A 243 -27.04 -2.80 14.27
C SER A 243 -25.79 -1.96 14.00
N TYR A 244 -25.71 -0.74 14.56
CA TYR A 244 -24.51 0.09 14.44
C TYR A 244 -23.28 -0.60 15.01
N SER A 245 -23.35 -1.06 16.26
CA SER A 245 -22.24 -1.75 16.93
C SER A 245 -21.89 -3.05 16.21
N ILE A 246 -22.90 -3.84 15.82
CA ILE A 246 -22.67 -5.11 15.10
C ILE A 246 -21.98 -4.86 13.75
N ASN A 247 -22.44 -3.89 12.97
CA ASN A 247 -21.85 -3.54 11.67
C ASN A 247 -20.42 -3.03 11.80
N MET A 248 -20.11 -2.29 12.86
CA MET A 248 -18.75 -1.81 13.13
C MET A 248 -17.79 -3.00 13.37
N TYR A 249 -18.14 -3.94 14.24
CA TYR A 249 -17.31 -5.14 14.48
C TYR A 249 -17.29 -6.09 13.28
N LYS A 250 -18.41 -6.20 12.54
CA LYS A 250 -18.46 -6.95 11.29
C LYS A 250 -17.47 -6.38 10.27
N THR A 251 -17.45 -5.06 10.08
CA THR A 251 -16.50 -4.40 9.16
C THR A 251 -15.06 -4.68 9.58
N ALA A 252 -14.74 -4.52 10.88
CA ALA A 252 -13.41 -4.83 11.40
C ALA A 252 -13.02 -6.31 11.23
N ALA A 253 -13.98 -7.24 11.34
CA ALA A 253 -13.75 -8.66 11.13
C ALA A 253 -13.46 -9.00 9.66
N ASP A 254 -14.15 -8.36 8.72
CA ASP A 254 -13.93 -8.52 7.27
C ASP A 254 -12.51 -8.11 6.87
N GLU A 255 -12.05 -6.99 7.44
CA GLU A 255 -10.68 -6.51 7.26
C GLU A 255 -9.64 -7.49 7.80
N LYS A 256 -9.88 -8.09 8.97
CA LYS A 256 -9.00 -9.13 9.52
C LYS A 256 -8.93 -10.36 8.62
N ILE A 257 -10.07 -10.83 8.12
CA ILE A 257 -10.12 -11.99 7.19
C ILE A 257 -9.37 -11.68 5.89
N THR A 258 -9.55 -10.47 5.36
CA THR A 258 -8.83 -10.00 4.16
C THR A 258 -7.32 -10.01 4.40
N ARG A 259 -6.87 -9.52 5.57
CA ARG A 259 -5.46 -9.57 5.96
C ARG A 259 -4.93 -10.99 6.07
N PHE A 260 -5.66 -11.90 6.73
CA PHE A 260 -5.25 -13.31 6.83
C PHE A 260 -5.10 -13.96 5.45
N LYS A 261 -5.99 -13.68 4.49
CA LYS A 261 -5.87 -14.17 3.10
C LYS A 261 -4.61 -13.67 2.42
N GLN A 262 -4.24 -12.41 2.64
CA GLN A 262 -3.04 -11.83 2.06
C GLN A 262 -1.78 -12.38 2.73
N ASP A 263 -1.77 -12.56 4.05
CA ASP A 263 -0.66 -13.19 4.76
C ASP A 263 -0.45 -14.64 4.27
N GLU A 264 -1.53 -15.41 4.07
CA GLU A 264 -1.47 -16.75 3.46
C GLU A 264 -0.91 -16.70 2.03
N ARG A 265 -1.32 -15.70 1.22
CA ARG A 265 -0.82 -15.50 -0.14
C ARG A 265 0.65 -15.10 -0.16
N GLU A 266 1.09 -14.19 0.71
CA GLU A 266 2.48 -13.75 0.80
C GLU A 266 3.38 -14.89 1.27
N LEU A 267 2.95 -15.65 2.28
CA LEU A 267 3.68 -16.82 2.74
C LEU A 267 3.80 -17.86 1.61
N HIS A 268 2.74 -18.07 0.82
CA HIS A 268 2.78 -18.92 -0.36
C HIS A 268 3.78 -18.41 -1.41
N VAL A 269 3.75 -17.11 -1.73
CA VAL A 269 4.69 -16.46 -2.65
C VAL A 269 6.13 -16.61 -2.16
N GLN A 270 6.40 -16.37 -0.87
CA GLN A 270 7.74 -16.54 -0.30
C GLN A 270 8.23 -17.99 -0.42
N LYS A 271 7.38 -18.98 -0.13
CA LYS A 271 7.70 -20.41 -0.30
C LYS A 271 8.02 -20.75 -1.75
N VAL A 272 7.26 -20.22 -2.70
CA VAL A 272 7.51 -20.43 -4.13
C VAL A 272 8.81 -19.75 -4.57
N LYS A 273 9.08 -18.51 -4.14
CA LYS A 273 10.35 -17.82 -4.39
C LYS A 273 11.55 -18.59 -3.84
N GLY A 274 11.45 -19.13 -2.62
CA GLY A 274 12.49 -20.01 -2.05
C GLY A 274 12.70 -21.26 -2.90
N THR A 275 11.62 -21.92 -3.34
CA THR A 275 11.68 -23.09 -4.23
C THR A 275 12.35 -22.75 -5.56
N ILE A 276 12.05 -21.59 -6.14
CA ILE A 276 12.69 -21.11 -7.38
C ILE A 276 14.18 -20.88 -7.17
N ALA A 277 14.58 -20.21 -6.08
CA ALA A 277 15.98 -19.98 -5.75
C ALA A 277 16.76 -21.29 -5.63
N ASP A 278 16.22 -22.27 -4.90
CA ASP A 278 16.81 -23.61 -4.75
C ASP A 278 16.96 -24.32 -6.10
N LEU A 279 15.98 -24.21 -6.99
CA LEU A 279 16.02 -24.79 -8.34
C LEU A 279 17.07 -24.10 -9.22
N ILE A 280 17.22 -22.77 -9.13
CA ILE A 280 18.24 -22.01 -9.86
C ILE A 280 19.65 -22.37 -9.37
N GLU A 281 19.83 -22.51 -8.06
CA GLU A 281 21.10 -22.94 -7.49
C GLU A 281 21.46 -24.34 -8.00
N LYS A 282 20.52 -25.30 -7.90
CA LYS A 282 20.68 -26.67 -8.45
C LYS A 282 21.00 -26.67 -9.94
N TYR A 283 20.40 -25.77 -10.73
CA TYR A 283 20.69 -25.65 -12.15
C TYR A 283 22.14 -25.20 -12.40
N SER A 284 22.62 -24.26 -11.59
CA SER A 284 23.95 -23.65 -11.71
C SER A 284 25.07 -24.64 -11.35
N VAL A 285 24.84 -25.51 -10.37
CA VAL A 285 25.82 -26.53 -9.94
C VAL A 285 25.68 -27.88 -10.65
N SER A 286 24.59 -28.11 -11.39
CA SER A 286 24.40 -29.36 -12.13
C SER A 286 25.37 -29.48 -13.31
N ASN A 287 25.99 -30.64 -13.44
CA ASN A 287 26.95 -30.97 -14.50
C ASN A 287 26.32 -31.76 -15.67
N SER A 288 25.05 -32.16 -15.56
CA SER A 288 24.34 -32.95 -16.55
C SER A 288 23.30 -32.11 -17.27
N ASP A 289 23.29 -32.15 -18.61
CA ASP A 289 22.26 -31.48 -19.40
C ASP A 289 20.85 -32.04 -19.11
N ASN A 290 20.75 -33.32 -18.78
CA ASN A 290 19.47 -33.97 -18.47
C ASN A 290 18.89 -33.50 -17.12
N GLU A 291 19.75 -33.26 -16.13
CA GLU A 291 19.34 -32.68 -14.84
C GLU A 291 18.91 -31.22 -15.01
N ARG A 292 19.67 -30.45 -15.81
CA ARG A 292 19.33 -29.07 -16.14
C ARG A 292 17.98 -28.94 -16.85
N ASP A 293 17.66 -29.84 -17.77
CA ASP A 293 16.36 -29.85 -18.45
C ASP A 293 15.23 -30.30 -17.53
N THR A 294 15.49 -31.22 -16.60
CA THR A 294 14.53 -31.59 -15.55
C THR A 294 14.18 -30.40 -14.65
N ILE A 295 15.19 -29.62 -14.25
CA ILE A 295 15.01 -28.42 -13.42
C ILE A 295 14.26 -27.32 -14.19
N LYS A 296 14.55 -27.12 -15.48
CA LYS A 296 13.77 -26.19 -16.32
C LYS A 296 12.30 -26.57 -16.40
N ASN A 297 11.99 -27.85 -16.54
CA ASN A 297 10.61 -28.33 -16.56
C ASN A 297 9.90 -28.10 -15.22
N GLN A 298 10.61 -28.24 -14.10
CA GLN A 298 10.09 -27.91 -12.76
C GLN A 298 9.81 -26.40 -12.62
N LEU A 299 10.71 -25.54 -13.08
CA LEU A 299 10.51 -24.09 -13.10
C LEU A 299 9.33 -23.69 -14.01
N SER A 300 9.20 -24.30 -15.20
CA SER A 300 8.06 -24.05 -16.09
C SER A 300 6.74 -24.43 -15.43
N ARG A 301 6.65 -25.59 -14.78
CA ARG A 301 5.44 -26.02 -14.05
C ARG A 301 5.09 -25.07 -12.90
N LEU A 302 6.09 -24.55 -12.19
CA LEU A 302 5.86 -23.54 -11.14
C LEU A 302 5.31 -22.23 -11.71
N SER A 303 5.73 -21.84 -12.93
CA SER A 303 5.17 -20.69 -13.66
C SER A 303 3.71 -20.89 -14.00
N ASP A 304 3.35 -22.07 -14.51
CA ASP A 304 1.98 -22.40 -14.90
C ASP A 304 1.04 -22.51 -13.68
N GLN A 305 1.54 -23.03 -12.57
CA GLN A 305 0.78 -23.17 -11.32
C GLN A 305 0.65 -21.85 -10.54
N ASN A 306 1.48 -20.86 -10.83
CA ASN A 306 1.49 -19.57 -10.15
C ASN A 306 1.58 -18.42 -11.17
N PRO A 307 0.49 -18.13 -11.91
CA PRO A 307 0.48 -17.14 -12.98
C PRO A 307 0.93 -15.75 -12.53
N ASP A 308 0.65 -15.37 -11.28
CA ASP A 308 1.07 -14.11 -10.66
C ASP A 308 2.60 -13.96 -10.55
N MET A 309 3.33 -15.07 -10.48
CA MET A 309 4.80 -15.11 -10.44
C MET A 309 5.41 -15.52 -11.78
N SER A 310 4.57 -15.64 -12.82
CA SER A 310 4.99 -16.15 -14.11
C SER A 310 6.01 -15.23 -14.79
N PHE A 311 5.94 -13.91 -14.57
CA PHE A 311 6.91 -12.96 -15.11
C PHE A 311 8.31 -13.18 -14.52
N ASP A 312 8.44 -13.21 -13.18
CA ASP A 312 9.70 -13.45 -12.48
C ASP A 312 10.32 -14.78 -12.93
N ILE A 313 9.52 -15.85 -12.96
CA ILE A 313 9.98 -17.18 -13.36
C ILE A 313 10.43 -17.20 -14.84
N ARG A 314 9.70 -16.52 -15.74
CA ARG A 314 10.07 -16.41 -17.17
C ARG A 314 11.31 -15.55 -17.37
N MET A 315 11.47 -14.47 -16.60
CA MET A 315 12.68 -13.65 -16.60
C MET A 315 13.88 -14.50 -16.21
N TRP A 316 13.78 -15.29 -15.15
CA TRP A 316 14.84 -16.23 -14.75
C TRP A 316 15.14 -17.28 -15.81
N LEU A 317 14.13 -17.92 -16.40
CA LEU A 317 14.30 -18.87 -17.51
C LEU A 317 14.99 -18.23 -18.73
N SER A 318 14.72 -16.95 -19.00
CA SER A 318 15.36 -16.18 -20.08
C SER A 318 16.84 -15.87 -19.77
N THR A 319 17.18 -15.62 -18.51
CA THR A 319 18.56 -15.36 -18.08
C THR A 319 19.39 -16.64 -18.12
N LEU A 320 18.83 -17.76 -17.68
CA LEU A 320 19.47 -19.09 -17.70
C LEU A 320 19.69 -19.64 -19.13
N SER A 321 18.84 -19.26 -20.08
CA SER A 321 19.00 -19.63 -21.50
C SER A 321 20.04 -18.77 -22.23
N LYS A 322 20.20 -17.50 -21.85
CA LYS A 322 21.24 -16.60 -22.37
C LYS A 322 22.67 -16.99 -21.95
N GLU A 323 22.86 -17.58 -20.76
CA GLU A 323 24.19 -18.08 -20.34
C GLU A 323 24.70 -19.25 -21.21
N LYS A 324 23.81 -20.14 -21.68
CA LYS A 324 24.18 -21.18 -22.67
C LYS A 324 24.59 -20.55 -24.01
N ALA A 325 23.93 -19.46 -24.44
CA ALA A 325 24.23 -18.79 -25.70
C ALA A 325 25.63 -18.12 -25.70
N LYS A 326 26.07 -17.52 -24.57
CA LYS A 326 27.43 -16.96 -24.45
C LYS A 326 28.53 -18.03 -24.46
N LYS A 327 28.31 -19.19 -23.83
CA LYS A 327 29.26 -20.32 -23.88
C LYS A 327 29.33 -20.99 -25.27
N GLY A 328 28.21 -21.07 -25.99
CA GLY A 328 28.14 -21.66 -27.33
C GLY A 328 28.71 -20.78 -28.46
N LEU A 329 28.73 -19.46 -28.29
CA LEU A 329 29.37 -18.54 -29.23
C LEU A 329 30.90 -18.59 -29.13
N LEU A 330 31.47 -18.62 -27.92
CA LEU A 330 32.92 -18.69 -27.72
C LEU A 330 33.52 -20.03 -28.15
N SER A 331 32.81 -21.16 -27.97
CA SER A 331 33.30 -22.47 -28.43
C SER A 331 33.35 -22.58 -29.96
N ARG A 332 32.57 -21.78 -30.71
CA ARG A 332 32.62 -21.71 -32.17
C ARG A 332 33.77 -20.87 -32.71
N PHE A 333 34.36 -19.97 -31.92
CA PHE A 333 35.50 -19.15 -32.32
C PHE A 333 36.87 -19.78 -31.99
N PHE A 334 36.92 -20.76 -31.08
CA PHE A 334 38.17 -21.42 -30.66
C PHE A 334 38.25 -22.92 -31.02
N SER A 335 37.30 -23.44 -31.81
CA SER A 335 37.39 -24.79 -32.37
C SER A 335 37.84 -24.73 -33.83
N ASN A 336 39.15 -24.66 -34.03
CA ASN A 336 39.84 -25.10 -35.25
C ASN A 336 41.09 -25.87 -34.86
#